data_AF-A0A0F5PZ41-F1
#
_entry.id   AF-A0A0F5PZ41-F1
#
_cell.length_a   1.000
_cell.length_b   1.000
_cell.length_c   1.000
_cell.angle_alpha   90.00
_cell.angle_beta   90.00
_cell.angle_gamma   90.00
#
_symmetry.space_group_name_H-M   'P 1'
#
loop_
_entity.id
_entity.type
_entity.pdbx_description
1 polymer ?
#
loop_
_entity_poly.entity_id
_entity_poly.type
_entity_poly.pdbx_seq_one_letter_code
_entity_poly.pdbx_strand_id
1 'polypeptide(L)'
;MNSFEIGRELTAVTMGIDAFVRGQPAEGSLLGGEGLVPIYLGNGLVDGKTYADHDAIRADIATLDTETAALRAGPRQVFLQGMLKSLRVTIKMLSGASPSFEEKVTDLVGAPAGREDAALIEDARSKVDMLLRKSGFVNGSLGERVQAWEEARAVPAENIETVFRELMADAKTRTDKLIFDTGDYDMVLNPVRGMFYTARCSFDQGKMDLNFDLNFTRAALKHLVCHEVYPGHSTQLLSTRKAFDEGRAPADALLITTDAITGCVQEGIGDQGAHLIDFIEDADDEIHVELRRVRSAAQTSAAWMLMVEGMPRDDVADYLRDVAMGQEAWVQGRLRMAAHPFRGPFISSYWAGNESVRRVRERVSKEQWPVFLDALYSNANSPQSLEMFPQTVIEKVSA
;
A
#
# COMPACT_ATOMS: atom_id res chain seq x y z
N MET A 1 25.33 -16.71 3.53
CA MET A 1 24.89 -16.10 2.27
C MET A 1 25.06 -14.59 2.33
N ASN A 2 25.30 -13.93 1.19
CA ASN A 2 25.17 -12.48 1.08
C ASN A 2 23.70 -12.06 0.96
N SER A 3 23.42 -10.75 1.00
CA SER A 3 22.04 -10.23 1.01
C SER A 3 21.23 -10.49 -0.27
N PHE A 4 21.90 -10.64 -1.43
CA PHE A 4 21.27 -10.98 -2.72
C PHE A 4 20.94 -12.46 -2.80
N GLU A 5 21.84 -13.32 -2.32
CA GLU A 5 21.61 -14.77 -2.19
C GLU A 5 20.42 -15.05 -1.27
N ILE A 6 20.36 -14.39 -0.10
CA ILE A 6 19.21 -14.48 0.82
C ILE A 6 17.93 -13.99 0.13
N GLY A 7 18.00 -12.88 -0.62
CA GLY A 7 16.86 -12.36 -1.38
C GLY A 7 16.32 -13.34 -2.43
N ARG A 8 17.22 -14.01 -3.17
CA ARG A 8 16.87 -15.06 -4.13
C ARG A 8 16.23 -16.26 -3.43
N GLU A 9 16.79 -16.70 -2.31
CA GLU A 9 16.27 -17.83 -1.54
C GLU A 9 14.89 -17.50 -0.92
N LEU A 10 14.73 -16.31 -0.35
CA LEU A 10 13.44 -15.80 0.12
C LEU A 10 12.39 -15.78 -1.00
N THR A 11 12.79 -15.41 -2.22
CA THR A 11 11.92 -15.45 -3.40
C THR A 11 11.48 -16.87 -3.74
N ALA A 12 12.42 -17.81 -3.78
CA ALA A 12 12.12 -19.22 -4.04
C ALA A 12 11.18 -19.81 -2.98
N VAL A 13 11.42 -19.51 -1.70
CA VAL A 13 10.55 -19.92 -0.59
C VAL A 13 9.15 -19.32 -0.75
N THR A 14 9.04 -18.00 -0.96
CA THR A 14 7.75 -17.30 -1.05
C THR A 14 6.93 -17.79 -2.25
N MET A 15 7.55 -17.98 -3.41
CA MET A 15 6.88 -18.54 -4.58
C MET A 15 6.51 -20.02 -4.40
N GLY A 16 7.30 -20.78 -3.62
CA GLY A 16 6.93 -22.13 -3.23
C GLY A 16 5.70 -22.18 -2.32
N ILE A 17 5.58 -21.23 -1.37
CA ILE A 17 4.39 -21.06 -0.54
C ILE A 17 3.18 -20.70 -1.41
N ASP A 18 3.35 -19.75 -2.35
CA ASP A 18 2.28 -19.36 -3.28
C ASP A 18 1.77 -20.55 -4.10
N ALA A 19 2.68 -21.33 -4.70
CA ALA A 19 2.33 -22.54 -5.44
C ALA A 19 1.62 -23.58 -4.56
N PHE A 20 2.12 -23.79 -3.33
CA PHE A 20 1.52 -24.69 -2.36
C PHE A 20 0.08 -24.28 -2.00
N VAL A 21 -0.17 -22.97 -1.82
CA VAL A 21 -1.52 -22.43 -1.55
C VAL A 21 -2.44 -22.58 -2.75
N ARG A 22 -1.96 -22.25 -3.96
CA ARG A 22 -2.75 -22.34 -5.19
C ARG A 22 -3.11 -23.77 -5.57
N GLY A 23 -2.31 -24.75 -5.12
CA GLY A 23 -2.61 -26.17 -5.29
C GLY A 23 -3.76 -26.68 -4.42
N GLN A 24 -4.24 -25.90 -3.44
CA GLN A 24 -5.37 -26.26 -2.59
C GLN A 24 -6.70 -25.79 -3.19
N PRO A 25 -7.83 -26.46 -2.86
CA PRO A 25 -9.15 -26.03 -3.33
C PRO A 25 -9.43 -24.56 -3.00
N ALA A 26 -9.93 -23.80 -3.98
CA ALA A 26 -10.23 -22.38 -3.81
C ALA A 26 -11.43 -22.14 -2.87
N GLU A 27 -12.38 -23.08 -2.83
CA GLU A 27 -13.54 -23.00 -1.94
C GLU A 27 -13.10 -23.11 -0.48
N GLY A 28 -13.37 -22.07 0.32
CA GLY A 28 -12.91 -21.97 1.71
C GLY A 28 -11.44 -21.56 1.88
N SER A 29 -10.72 -21.25 0.78
CA SER A 29 -9.35 -20.74 0.85
C SER A 29 -9.29 -19.35 1.48
N LEU A 30 -8.35 -19.17 2.41
CA LEU A 30 -8.06 -17.90 3.09
C LEU A 30 -7.75 -16.74 2.13
N LEU A 31 -7.23 -17.06 0.96
CA LEU A 31 -6.78 -16.11 -0.07
C LEU A 31 -7.69 -16.11 -1.31
N GLY A 32 -8.82 -16.84 -1.28
CA GLY A 32 -9.83 -16.80 -2.34
C GLY A 32 -9.33 -17.22 -3.74
N GLY A 33 -8.24 -18.00 -3.80
CA GLY A 33 -7.60 -18.42 -5.06
C GLY A 33 -6.65 -17.40 -5.69
N GLU A 34 -6.52 -16.18 -5.14
CA GLU A 34 -5.57 -15.17 -5.64
C GLU A 34 -4.11 -15.50 -5.34
N GLY A 35 -3.86 -16.44 -4.42
CA GLY A 35 -2.52 -16.82 -3.98
C GLY A 35 -1.91 -15.82 -2.99
N LEU A 36 -0.70 -16.14 -2.54
CA LEU A 36 0.09 -15.30 -1.65
C LEU A 36 0.80 -14.18 -2.42
N VAL A 37 1.16 -14.43 -3.68
CA VAL A 37 1.89 -13.48 -4.54
C VAL A 37 1.00 -13.13 -5.73
N PRO A 38 0.17 -12.07 -5.63
CA PRO A 38 -0.74 -11.65 -6.70
C PRO A 38 -0.01 -11.11 -7.93
N ILE A 39 1.17 -10.49 -7.75
CA ILE A 39 2.01 -10.01 -8.86
C ILE A 39 3.44 -10.50 -8.62
N TYR A 40 3.99 -11.21 -9.61
CA TYR A 40 5.38 -11.65 -9.60
C TYR A 40 6.09 -11.25 -10.90
N LEU A 41 7.04 -10.32 -10.77
CA LEU A 41 7.79 -9.78 -11.92
C LEU A 41 8.94 -10.69 -12.37
N GLY A 42 9.19 -11.80 -11.67
CA GLY A 42 10.35 -12.68 -11.85
C GLY A 42 10.06 -14.04 -12.47
N ASN A 43 8.92 -14.23 -13.15
CA ASN A 43 8.58 -15.51 -13.76
C ASN A 43 9.70 -16.01 -14.69
N GLY A 44 10.21 -17.23 -14.43
CA GLY A 44 11.35 -17.81 -15.14
C GLY A 44 12.74 -17.32 -14.68
N LEU A 45 12.83 -16.47 -13.67
CA LEU A 45 14.10 -15.95 -13.12
C LEU A 45 14.48 -16.62 -11.78
N VAL A 46 13.48 -16.91 -10.95
CA VAL A 46 13.62 -17.70 -9.72
C VAL A 46 12.51 -18.73 -9.67
N ASP A 47 12.88 -20.00 -9.65
CA ASP A 47 11.92 -21.08 -9.48
C ASP A 47 11.49 -21.16 -8.01
N GLY A 48 10.19 -21.33 -7.80
CA GLY A 48 9.63 -21.59 -6.48
C GLY A 48 10.09 -22.96 -5.95
N LYS A 49 10.30 -23.05 -4.64
CA LYS A 49 10.53 -24.33 -3.98
C LYS A 49 9.28 -25.21 -4.04
N THR A 50 9.49 -26.52 -4.04
CA THR A 50 8.39 -27.48 -3.94
C THR A 50 8.22 -27.89 -2.48
N TYR A 51 7.01 -27.73 -1.94
CA TYR A 51 6.69 -28.10 -0.58
C TYR A 51 5.68 -29.24 -0.53
N ALA A 52 5.96 -30.23 0.31
CA ALA A 52 5.03 -31.32 0.60
C ALA A 52 4.10 -30.98 1.78
N ASP A 53 4.58 -30.17 2.72
CA ASP A 53 3.88 -29.81 3.94
C ASP A 53 4.36 -28.46 4.50
N HIS A 54 3.70 -27.99 5.57
CA HIS A 54 4.05 -26.75 6.24
C HIS A 54 5.35 -26.84 7.06
N ASP A 55 5.82 -28.03 7.44
CA ASP A 55 7.05 -28.20 8.22
C ASP A 55 8.30 -27.94 7.37
N ALA A 56 8.28 -28.39 6.11
CA ALA A 56 9.32 -28.06 5.14
C ALA A 56 9.43 -26.54 4.91
N ILE A 57 8.30 -25.83 4.83
CA ILE A 57 8.27 -24.37 4.72
C ILE A 57 8.89 -23.73 5.99
N ARG A 58 8.48 -24.19 7.18
CA ARG A 58 9.01 -23.68 8.45
C ARG A 58 10.52 -23.89 8.58
N ALA A 59 11.04 -25.02 8.11
CA ALA A 59 12.46 -25.32 8.12
C ALA A 59 13.26 -24.33 7.25
N ASP A 60 12.79 -24.04 6.03
CA ASP A 60 13.44 -23.07 5.15
C ASP A 60 13.41 -21.64 5.70
N ILE A 61 12.28 -21.23 6.29
CA ILE A 61 12.18 -19.94 6.99
C ILE A 61 13.19 -19.87 8.14
N ALA A 62 13.37 -20.93 8.92
CA ALA A 62 14.33 -20.96 10.03
C ALA A 62 15.80 -20.91 9.55
N THR A 63 16.11 -21.51 8.39
CA THR A 63 17.42 -21.36 7.75
C THR A 63 17.64 -19.90 7.33
N LEU A 64 16.65 -19.29 6.66
CA LEU A 64 16.70 -17.88 6.27
C LEU A 64 16.84 -16.93 7.45
N ASP A 65 16.25 -17.25 8.60
CA ASP A 65 16.42 -16.48 9.85
C ASP A 65 17.86 -16.45 10.32
N THR A 66 18.51 -17.61 10.33
CA THR A 66 19.92 -17.74 10.76
C THR A 66 20.83 -16.94 9.84
N GLU A 67 20.60 -17.04 8.53
CA GLU A 67 21.40 -16.37 7.50
C GLU A 67 21.17 -14.85 7.51
N THR A 68 19.93 -14.41 7.71
CA THR A 68 19.58 -13.00 7.84
C THR A 68 20.17 -12.39 9.11
N ALA A 69 20.18 -13.13 10.23
CA ALA A 69 20.79 -12.68 11.48
C ALA A 69 22.32 -12.49 11.36
N ALA A 70 22.97 -13.20 10.44
CA ALA A 70 24.40 -13.07 10.17
C ALA A 70 24.76 -11.84 9.30
N LEU A 71 23.78 -11.16 8.69
CA LEU A 71 24.01 -9.93 7.94
C LEU A 71 24.44 -8.78 8.85
N ARG A 72 25.11 -7.78 8.26
CA ARG A 72 25.39 -6.51 8.94
C ARG A 72 24.08 -5.83 9.36
N ALA A 73 24.08 -5.28 10.57
CA ALA A 73 23.00 -4.43 11.04
C ALA A 73 22.77 -3.24 10.10
N GLY A 74 21.55 -3.11 9.60
CA GLY A 74 21.16 -2.11 8.62
C GLY A 74 19.75 -2.35 8.07
N PRO A 75 19.26 -1.46 7.19
CA PRO A 75 17.89 -1.54 6.66
C PRO A 75 17.58 -2.86 5.96
N ARG A 76 18.57 -3.46 5.28
CA ARG A 76 18.38 -4.76 4.61
C ARG A 76 18.05 -5.89 5.56
N GLN A 77 18.80 -5.99 6.67
CA GLN A 77 18.55 -7.00 7.70
C GLN A 77 17.17 -6.79 8.33
N VAL A 78 16.82 -5.53 8.65
CA VAL A 78 15.50 -5.18 9.22
C VAL A 78 14.36 -5.56 8.27
N PHE A 79 14.49 -5.26 6.98
CA PHE A 79 13.51 -5.66 5.98
C PHE A 79 13.33 -7.19 5.91
N LEU A 80 14.43 -7.93 5.76
CA LEU A 80 14.39 -9.39 5.62
C LEU A 80 13.81 -10.06 6.88
N GLN A 81 14.18 -9.61 8.08
CA GLN A 81 13.60 -10.09 9.34
C GLN A 81 12.09 -9.84 9.40
N GLY A 82 11.66 -8.65 8.98
CA GLY A 82 10.25 -8.31 8.90
C GLY A 82 9.49 -9.18 7.90
N MET A 83 10.05 -9.43 6.71
CA MET A 83 9.43 -10.28 5.69
C MET A 83 9.32 -11.74 6.16
N LEU A 84 10.35 -12.27 6.81
CA LEU A 84 10.29 -13.61 7.42
C LEU A 84 9.23 -13.67 8.53
N LYS A 85 9.02 -12.58 9.27
CA LYS A 85 7.91 -12.45 10.23
C LYS A 85 6.55 -12.54 9.56
N SER A 86 6.34 -11.81 8.46
CA SER A 86 5.11 -11.88 7.67
C SER A 86 4.84 -13.29 7.18
N LEU A 87 5.84 -13.96 6.61
CA LEU A 87 5.71 -15.34 6.15
C LEU A 87 5.35 -16.31 7.29
N ARG A 88 5.93 -16.15 8.49
CA ARG A 88 5.56 -16.99 9.65
C ARG A 88 4.10 -16.82 10.04
N VAL A 89 3.56 -15.60 10.04
CA VAL A 89 2.13 -15.37 10.32
C VAL A 89 1.27 -15.97 9.22
N THR A 90 1.64 -15.81 7.95
CA THR A 90 0.95 -16.44 6.83
C THR A 90 0.91 -17.96 6.97
N ILE A 91 2.03 -18.62 7.25
CA ILE A 91 2.08 -20.07 7.44
C ILE A 91 1.29 -20.51 8.68
N LYS A 92 1.31 -19.74 9.76
CA LYS A 92 0.47 -19.98 10.95
C LYS A 92 -1.01 -20.00 10.56
N MET A 93 -1.47 -19.04 9.78
CA MET A 93 -2.85 -18.96 9.29
C MET A 93 -3.20 -20.09 8.32
N LEU A 94 -2.32 -20.39 7.35
CA LEU A 94 -2.50 -21.49 6.41
C LEU A 94 -2.50 -22.86 7.11
N SER A 95 -1.83 -22.98 8.27
CA SER A 95 -1.90 -24.16 9.14
C SER A 95 -3.19 -24.26 9.96
N GLY A 96 -4.16 -23.36 9.74
CA GLY A 96 -5.47 -23.37 10.41
C GLY A 96 -5.53 -22.62 11.74
N ALA A 97 -4.45 -21.93 12.14
CA ALA A 97 -4.48 -21.10 13.34
C ALA A 97 -5.11 -19.73 13.06
N SER A 98 -5.68 -19.11 14.10
CA SER A 98 -6.31 -17.78 14.03
C SER A 98 -5.52 -16.79 14.90
N PRO A 99 -4.41 -16.23 14.41
CA PRO A 99 -3.69 -15.16 15.13
C PRO A 99 -4.62 -13.96 15.39
N SER A 100 -4.34 -13.22 16.45
CA SER A 100 -5.14 -12.03 16.79
C SER A 100 -5.03 -10.97 15.69
N PHE A 101 -5.99 -10.05 15.64
CA PHE A 101 -5.92 -8.93 14.70
C PHE A 101 -4.65 -8.09 14.94
N GLU A 102 -4.30 -7.86 16.22
CA GLU A 102 -3.06 -7.20 16.64
C GLU A 102 -1.81 -7.90 16.11
N GLU A 103 -1.70 -9.22 16.30
CA GLU A 103 -0.56 -9.99 15.77
C GLU A 103 -0.45 -9.83 14.25
N LYS A 104 -1.57 -9.86 13.52
CA LYS A 104 -1.52 -9.67 12.06
C LYS A 104 -1.13 -8.24 11.68
N VAL A 105 -1.62 -7.21 12.38
CA VAL A 105 -1.22 -5.82 12.12
C VAL A 105 0.30 -5.64 12.30
N THR A 106 0.85 -6.14 13.40
CA THR A 106 2.27 -5.94 13.71
C THR A 106 3.20 -6.88 12.95
N ASP A 107 2.80 -8.14 12.76
CA ASP A 107 3.71 -9.21 12.35
C ASP A 107 3.49 -9.65 10.90
N LEU A 108 2.27 -9.49 10.36
CA LEU A 108 1.99 -9.70 8.94
C LEU A 108 2.19 -8.40 8.15
N VAL A 109 1.55 -7.30 8.56
CA VAL A 109 1.53 -6.03 7.81
C VAL A 109 2.71 -5.11 8.17
N GLY A 110 3.32 -5.29 9.35
CA GLY A 110 4.43 -4.44 9.80
C GLY A 110 4.01 -3.01 10.19
N ALA A 111 2.74 -2.82 10.55
CA ALA A 111 2.19 -1.56 11.01
C ALA A 111 2.10 -1.50 12.55
N PRO A 112 2.06 -0.30 13.16
CA PRO A 112 1.85 -0.17 14.60
C PRO A 112 0.48 -0.70 15.04
N ALA A 113 0.43 -1.29 16.23
CA ALA A 113 -0.81 -1.69 16.89
C ALA A 113 -1.51 -0.49 17.53
N GLY A 114 -2.84 -0.55 17.60
CA GLY A 114 -3.67 0.45 18.27
C GLY A 114 -4.54 1.27 17.32
N ARG A 115 -5.35 2.14 17.93
CA ARG A 115 -5.97 3.26 17.23
C ARG A 115 -4.93 4.33 16.93
N GLU A 116 -5.20 5.10 15.90
CA GLU A 116 -4.47 6.35 15.69
C GLU A 116 -4.82 7.39 16.75
N ASP A 117 -3.87 8.28 17.05
CA ASP A 117 -4.08 9.37 18.00
C ASP A 117 -5.23 10.26 17.54
N ALA A 118 -6.27 10.37 18.37
CA ALA A 118 -7.44 11.19 18.09
C ALA A 118 -7.07 12.66 17.86
N ALA A 119 -6.01 13.16 18.50
CA ALA A 119 -5.53 14.52 18.28
C ALA A 119 -4.98 14.73 16.87
N LEU A 120 -4.32 13.72 16.26
CA LEU A 120 -3.85 13.78 14.87
C LEU A 120 -5.01 13.81 13.88
N ILE A 121 -6.06 13.03 14.16
CA ILE A 121 -7.28 13.03 13.35
C ILE A 121 -7.97 14.39 13.41
N GLU A 122 -8.09 14.98 14.60
CA GLU A 122 -8.76 16.27 14.78
C GLU A 122 -7.93 17.45 14.22
N ASP A 123 -6.60 17.39 14.27
CA ASP A 123 -5.71 18.34 13.56
C ASP A 123 -5.97 18.32 12.05
N ALA A 124 -6.01 17.13 11.45
CA ALA A 124 -6.29 16.98 10.02
C ALA A 124 -7.71 17.45 9.69
N ARG A 125 -8.72 17.14 10.52
CA ARG A 125 -10.10 17.66 10.36
C ARG A 125 -10.16 19.19 10.43
N SER A 126 -9.41 19.80 11.34
CA SER A 126 -9.31 21.26 11.46
C SER A 126 -8.69 21.90 10.22
N LYS A 127 -7.69 21.25 9.60
CA LYS A 127 -7.10 21.71 8.33
C LYS A 127 -8.09 21.61 7.17
N VAL A 128 -8.83 20.49 7.07
CA VAL A 128 -9.91 20.33 6.09
C VAL A 128 -10.95 21.45 6.26
N ASP A 129 -11.38 21.73 7.50
CA ASP A 129 -12.36 22.80 7.77
C ASP A 129 -11.86 24.18 7.31
N MET A 130 -10.61 24.50 7.62
CA MET A 130 -9.98 25.76 7.22
C MET A 130 -9.95 25.92 5.70
N LEU A 131 -9.51 24.88 4.98
CA LEU A 131 -9.38 24.90 3.53
C LEU A 131 -10.75 24.98 2.83
N LEU A 132 -11.76 24.26 3.33
CA LEU A 132 -13.13 24.32 2.83
C LEU A 132 -13.73 25.72 2.99
N ARG A 133 -13.57 26.33 4.17
CA ARG A 133 -14.05 27.70 4.43
C ARG A 133 -13.37 28.72 3.52
N LYS A 134 -12.06 28.61 3.33
CA LYS A 134 -11.29 29.45 2.40
C LYS A 134 -11.78 29.30 0.96
N SER A 135 -12.25 28.10 0.60
CA SER A 135 -12.81 27.77 -0.71
C SER A 135 -14.31 28.08 -0.85
N GLY A 136 -14.91 28.74 0.14
CA GLY A 136 -16.30 29.23 0.10
C GLY A 136 -17.36 28.28 0.68
N PHE A 137 -16.97 27.08 1.13
CA PHE A 137 -17.86 26.15 1.81
C PHE A 137 -17.91 26.50 3.30
N VAL A 138 -18.82 27.38 3.71
CA VAL A 138 -18.85 27.97 5.07
C VAL A 138 -20.03 27.54 5.94
N ASN A 139 -21.07 26.95 5.36
CA ASN A 139 -22.32 26.64 6.05
C ASN A 139 -22.33 25.19 6.59
N GLY A 140 -23.03 24.96 7.70
CA GLY A 140 -23.22 23.62 8.29
C GLY A 140 -22.09 23.14 9.21
N SER A 141 -22.14 21.86 9.54
CA SER A 141 -21.09 21.06 10.17
C SER A 141 -19.93 20.81 9.20
N LEU A 142 -18.81 20.27 9.68
CA LEU A 142 -17.68 19.90 8.83
C LEU A 142 -18.08 18.83 7.80
N GLY A 143 -18.86 17.82 8.20
CA GLY A 143 -19.36 16.78 7.29
C GLY A 143 -20.25 17.36 6.18
N GLU A 144 -21.16 18.27 6.52
CA GLU A 144 -22.01 18.95 5.51
C GLU A 144 -21.17 19.81 4.55
N ARG A 145 -20.08 20.45 5.02
CA ARG A 145 -19.14 21.17 4.15
C ARG A 145 -18.37 20.24 3.21
N VAL A 146 -17.88 19.11 3.71
CA VAL A 146 -17.20 18.10 2.88
C VAL A 146 -18.15 17.56 1.81
N GLN A 147 -19.38 17.20 2.20
CA GLN A 147 -20.40 16.73 1.26
C GLN A 147 -20.69 17.78 0.18
N ALA A 148 -20.94 19.04 0.57
CA ALA A 148 -21.21 20.11 -0.37
C ALA A 148 -20.04 20.34 -1.35
N TRP A 149 -18.79 20.21 -0.87
CA TRP A 149 -17.61 20.29 -1.71
C TRP A 149 -17.50 19.09 -2.66
N GLU A 150 -17.67 17.85 -2.19
CA GLU A 150 -17.63 16.66 -3.04
C GLU A 150 -18.72 16.71 -4.11
N GLU A 151 -19.94 17.15 -3.78
CA GLU A 151 -21.05 17.32 -4.74
C GLU A 151 -20.77 18.43 -5.76
N ALA A 152 -20.27 19.59 -5.32
CA ALA A 152 -19.96 20.72 -6.21
C ALA A 152 -18.78 20.46 -7.14
N ARG A 153 -17.87 19.56 -6.74
CA ARG A 153 -16.66 19.19 -7.50
C ARG A 153 -16.75 17.81 -8.16
N ALA A 154 -17.90 17.15 -8.08
CA ALA A 154 -18.11 15.82 -8.64
C ALA A 154 -17.88 15.83 -10.16
N VAL A 155 -17.09 14.86 -10.64
CA VAL A 155 -16.96 14.57 -12.06
C VAL A 155 -18.16 13.71 -12.47
N PRO A 156 -18.96 14.11 -13.49
CA PRO A 156 -20.04 13.27 -14.01
C PRO A 156 -19.49 11.90 -14.43
N ALA A 157 -20.24 10.83 -14.17
CA ALA A 157 -19.76 9.46 -14.35
C ALA A 157 -19.29 9.18 -15.79
N GLU A 158 -19.98 9.75 -16.78
CA GLU A 158 -19.65 9.68 -18.21
C GLU A 158 -18.33 10.38 -18.58
N ASN A 159 -17.85 11.29 -17.74
CA ASN A 159 -16.61 12.05 -17.96
C ASN A 159 -15.41 11.49 -17.16
N ILE A 160 -15.62 10.51 -16.28
CA ILE A 160 -14.56 9.96 -15.41
C ILE A 160 -13.40 9.41 -16.25
N GLU A 161 -13.67 8.65 -17.31
CA GLU A 161 -12.61 8.07 -18.14
C GLU A 161 -11.78 9.15 -18.84
N THR A 162 -12.42 10.18 -19.39
CA THR A 162 -11.75 11.33 -20.01
C THR A 162 -10.83 12.03 -19.01
N VAL A 163 -11.35 12.36 -17.83
CA VAL A 163 -10.59 13.02 -16.76
C VAL A 163 -9.44 12.15 -16.27
N PHE A 164 -9.65 10.84 -16.13
CA PHE A 164 -8.59 9.88 -15.80
C PHE A 164 -7.46 9.90 -16.81
N ARG A 165 -7.76 9.86 -18.12
CA ARG A 165 -6.74 9.87 -19.18
C ARG A 165 -5.94 11.17 -19.22
N GLU A 166 -6.58 12.32 -19.04
CA GLU A 166 -5.91 13.61 -18.94
C GLU A 166 -4.93 13.65 -17.75
N LEU A 167 -5.41 13.28 -16.57
CA LEU A 167 -4.59 13.26 -15.34
C LEU A 167 -3.43 12.28 -15.47
N MET A 168 -3.66 11.12 -16.08
CA MET A 168 -2.63 10.10 -16.26
C MET A 168 -1.53 10.55 -17.23
N ALA A 169 -1.87 11.28 -18.30
CA ALA A 169 -0.88 11.84 -19.23
C ALA A 169 0.03 12.88 -18.55
N ASP A 170 -0.56 13.77 -17.74
CA ASP A 170 0.19 14.75 -16.96
C ASP A 170 1.08 14.08 -15.91
N ALA A 171 0.51 13.11 -15.17
CA ALA A 171 1.22 12.36 -14.16
C ALA A 171 2.39 11.55 -14.76
N LYS A 172 2.21 10.92 -15.92
CA LYS A 172 3.27 10.22 -16.67
C LYS A 172 4.39 11.18 -17.05
N THR A 173 4.06 12.33 -17.65
CA THR A 173 5.06 13.33 -18.05
C THR A 173 5.92 13.78 -16.87
N ARG A 174 5.30 14.00 -15.71
CA ARG A 174 6.01 14.39 -14.49
C ARG A 174 6.82 13.24 -13.90
N THR A 175 6.27 12.04 -13.89
CA THR A 175 6.94 10.82 -13.39
C THR A 175 8.20 10.51 -14.22
N ASP A 176 8.10 10.56 -15.55
CA ASP A 176 9.23 10.33 -16.46
C ASP A 176 10.36 11.33 -16.24
N LYS A 177 10.01 12.56 -15.86
CA LYS A 177 10.98 13.63 -15.59
C LYS A 177 11.60 13.57 -14.19
N LEU A 178 10.78 13.28 -13.17
CA LEU A 178 11.13 13.49 -11.76
C LEU A 178 11.51 12.20 -11.03
N ILE A 179 11.05 11.05 -11.52
CA ILE A 179 11.16 9.77 -10.81
C ILE A 179 11.89 8.73 -11.67
N PHE A 180 11.29 8.34 -12.79
CA PHE A 180 11.68 7.15 -13.54
C PHE A 180 11.05 7.18 -14.93
N ASP A 181 11.82 6.89 -15.99
CA ASP A 181 11.31 6.72 -17.35
C ASP A 181 10.43 5.46 -17.45
N THR A 182 9.11 5.67 -17.50
CA THR A 182 8.12 4.59 -17.47
C THR A 182 7.91 3.91 -18.84
N GLY A 183 8.62 4.33 -19.88
CA GLY A 183 8.51 3.75 -21.23
C GLY A 183 7.10 3.83 -21.79
N ASP A 184 6.69 2.79 -22.52
CA ASP A 184 5.40 2.71 -23.22
C ASP A 184 4.29 2.02 -22.40
N TYR A 185 4.49 1.83 -21.08
CA TYR A 185 3.43 1.30 -20.22
C TYR A 185 2.20 2.21 -20.31
N ASP A 186 1.01 1.62 -20.31
CA ASP A 186 -0.27 2.34 -20.28
C ASP A 186 -1.25 1.62 -19.35
N MET A 187 -2.23 2.36 -18.85
CA MET A 187 -3.29 1.80 -18.03
C MET A 187 -4.65 2.36 -18.44
N VAL A 188 -5.64 1.48 -18.52
CA VAL A 188 -7.02 1.82 -18.84
C VAL A 188 -7.90 1.70 -17.60
N LEU A 189 -8.94 2.53 -17.50
CA LEU A 189 -9.88 2.45 -16.40
C LEU A 189 -10.80 1.24 -16.56
N ASN A 190 -11.05 0.51 -15.48
CA ASN A 190 -12.01 -0.60 -15.42
C ASN A 190 -13.09 -0.30 -14.37
N PRO A 191 -14.28 0.17 -14.77
CA PRO A 191 -15.38 0.42 -13.84
C PRO A 191 -15.86 -0.87 -13.17
N VAL A 192 -15.90 -0.87 -11.83
CA VAL A 192 -16.41 -1.98 -11.00
C VAL A 192 -17.42 -1.47 -9.97
N ARG A 193 -18.21 -2.37 -9.39
CA ARG A 193 -19.23 -2.09 -8.36
C ARG A 193 -19.26 -3.19 -7.31
N GLY A 194 -19.80 -2.91 -6.14
CA GLY A 194 -19.90 -3.84 -5.01
C GLY A 194 -18.56 -4.10 -4.30
N MET A 195 -17.51 -3.37 -4.66
CA MET A 195 -16.16 -3.60 -4.12
C MET A 195 -16.01 -3.01 -2.72
N PHE A 196 -15.14 -3.62 -1.90
CA PHE A 196 -14.77 -3.07 -0.58
C PHE A 196 -13.64 -2.03 -0.66
N TYR A 197 -12.95 -1.96 -1.80
CA TYR A 197 -11.89 -1.00 -2.08
C TYR A 197 -12.39 0.16 -2.94
N THR A 198 -11.60 1.22 -3.00
CA THR A 198 -11.87 2.42 -3.84
C THR A 198 -11.34 2.22 -5.26
N ALA A 199 -10.08 1.81 -5.36
CA ALA A 199 -9.42 1.44 -6.59
C ALA A 199 -8.49 0.24 -6.35
N ARG A 200 -8.03 -0.39 -7.44
CA ARG A 200 -7.03 -1.45 -7.41
C ARG A 200 -6.24 -1.48 -8.72
N CYS A 201 -4.92 -1.48 -8.62
CA CYS A 201 -4.02 -1.75 -9.75
C CYS A 201 -4.05 -3.23 -10.16
N SER A 202 -4.38 -3.47 -11.43
CA SER A 202 -4.19 -4.75 -12.12
C SER A 202 -3.09 -4.61 -13.17
N PHE A 203 -1.84 -4.53 -12.70
CA PHE A 203 -0.66 -4.19 -13.51
C PHE A 203 -0.53 -5.05 -14.78
N ASP A 204 -0.58 -6.38 -14.64
CA ASP A 204 -0.41 -7.31 -15.77
C ASP A 204 -1.53 -7.19 -16.82
N GLN A 205 -2.67 -6.62 -16.46
CA GLN A 205 -3.80 -6.39 -17.37
C GLN A 205 -3.81 -4.96 -17.94
N GLY A 206 -2.91 -4.08 -17.48
CA GLY A 206 -2.94 -2.66 -17.81
C GLY A 206 -4.26 -2.01 -17.40
N LYS A 207 -4.82 -2.36 -16.24
CA LYS A 207 -6.12 -1.87 -15.77
C LYS A 207 -6.08 -1.28 -14.36
N MET A 208 -6.82 -0.21 -14.16
CA MET A 208 -7.18 0.31 -12.84
C MET A 208 -8.65 0.01 -12.56
N ASP A 209 -8.94 -0.89 -11.63
CA ASP A 209 -10.29 -1.03 -11.12
C ASP A 209 -10.67 0.26 -10.39
N LEU A 210 -11.84 0.83 -10.68
CA LEU A 210 -12.39 1.97 -9.95
C LEU A 210 -13.81 1.65 -9.50
N ASN A 211 -14.11 1.87 -8.22
CA ASN A 211 -15.42 1.56 -7.65
C ASN A 211 -16.42 2.68 -7.93
N PHE A 212 -17.33 2.45 -8.89
CA PHE A 212 -18.36 3.40 -9.33
C PHE A 212 -19.58 3.49 -8.40
N ASP A 213 -19.55 2.82 -7.24
CA ASP A 213 -20.49 3.09 -6.14
C ASP A 213 -20.10 4.34 -5.34
N LEU A 214 -18.94 4.94 -5.66
CA LEU A 214 -18.43 6.19 -5.11
C LEU A 214 -18.51 7.32 -6.14
N ASN A 215 -18.65 8.54 -5.64
CA ASN A 215 -18.50 9.76 -6.42
C ASN A 215 -17.08 10.31 -6.26
N PHE A 216 -16.52 10.84 -7.34
CA PHE A 216 -15.14 11.32 -7.36
C PHE A 216 -15.08 12.78 -7.82
N THR A 217 -14.31 13.58 -7.10
CA THR A 217 -13.86 14.89 -7.59
C THR A 217 -12.65 14.71 -8.52
N ARG A 218 -12.30 15.75 -9.29
CA ARG A 218 -11.06 15.71 -10.08
C ARG A 218 -9.82 15.50 -9.19
N ALA A 219 -9.76 16.15 -8.02
CA ALA A 219 -8.68 15.96 -7.05
C ALA A 219 -8.60 14.51 -6.53
N ALA A 220 -9.74 13.86 -6.32
CA ALA A 220 -9.78 12.45 -5.95
C ALA A 220 -9.27 11.53 -7.07
N LEU A 221 -9.66 11.78 -8.32
CA LEU A 221 -9.12 11.04 -9.47
C LEU A 221 -7.62 11.29 -9.65
N LYS A 222 -7.15 12.52 -9.40
CA LYS A 222 -5.72 12.87 -9.46
C LYS A 222 -4.91 12.06 -8.46
N HIS A 223 -5.37 11.99 -7.20
CA HIS A 223 -4.77 11.13 -6.18
C HIS A 223 -4.73 9.67 -6.62
N LEU A 224 -5.84 9.13 -7.12
CA LEU A 224 -5.92 7.72 -7.51
C LEU A 224 -5.04 7.38 -8.72
N VAL A 225 -4.94 8.28 -9.71
CA VAL A 225 -3.97 8.16 -10.81
C VAL A 225 -2.54 8.12 -10.27
N CYS A 226 -2.23 9.00 -9.31
CA CYS A 226 -0.94 9.01 -8.64
C CYS A 226 -0.67 7.73 -7.86
N HIS A 227 -1.70 7.16 -7.25
CA HIS A 227 -1.60 6.02 -6.36
C HIS A 227 -1.43 4.71 -7.12
N GLU A 228 -2.26 4.46 -8.14
CA GLU A 228 -2.30 3.17 -8.84
C GLU A 228 -1.34 3.13 -10.05
N VAL A 229 -1.11 4.29 -10.69
CA VAL A 229 -0.40 4.39 -11.98
C VAL A 229 0.94 5.11 -11.85
N TYR A 230 0.92 6.44 -11.84
CA TYR A 230 2.11 7.30 -11.99
C TYR A 230 2.10 8.42 -10.95
N PRO A 231 3.03 8.47 -9.99
CA PRO A 231 4.24 7.67 -9.88
C PRO A 231 4.05 6.45 -8.96
N GLY A 232 2.84 5.92 -8.82
CA GLY A 232 2.48 4.96 -7.77
C GLY A 232 2.89 3.52 -8.03
N HIS A 233 1.98 2.59 -7.76
CA HIS A 233 2.23 1.14 -7.84
C HIS A 233 2.82 0.70 -9.18
N SER A 234 2.27 1.16 -10.30
CA SER A 234 2.79 0.77 -11.62
C SER A 234 4.22 1.26 -11.85
N THR A 235 4.54 2.50 -11.49
CA THR A 235 5.92 3.02 -11.55
C THR A 235 6.88 2.23 -10.68
N GLN A 236 6.46 1.84 -9.46
CA GLN A 236 7.29 1.00 -8.59
C GLN A 236 7.62 -0.35 -9.23
N LEU A 237 6.64 -1.02 -9.81
CA LEU A 237 6.83 -2.30 -10.48
C LEU A 237 7.81 -2.17 -11.67
N LEU A 238 7.64 -1.14 -12.50
CA LEU A 238 8.52 -0.86 -13.63
C LEU A 238 9.96 -0.55 -13.18
N SER A 239 10.11 0.31 -12.17
CA SER A 239 11.43 0.70 -11.64
C SER A 239 12.15 -0.47 -10.99
N THR A 240 11.44 -1.26 -10.19
CA THR A 240 11.99 -2.45 -9.55
C THR A 240 12.43 -3.49 -10.57
N ARG A 241 11.62 -3.73 -11.62
CA ARG A 241 12.01 -4.65 -12.70
C ARG A 241 13.29 -4.19 -13.41
N LYS A 242 13.37 -2.91 -13.78
CA LYS A 242 14.57 -2.35 -14.41
C LYS A 242 15.80 -2.44 -13.50
N ALA A 243 15.64 -2.15 -12.20
CA ALA A 243 16.72 -2.26 -11.23
C ALA A 243 17.21 -3.71 -11.07
N PHE A 244 16.31 -4.69 -11.08
CA PHE A 244 16.67 -6.11 -11.05
C PHE A 244 17.43 -6.52 -12.32
N ASP A 245 16.93 -6.15 -13.51
CA ASP A 245 17.57 -6.48 -14.79
C ASP A 245 18.98 -5.87 -14.89
N GLU A 246 19.24 -4.75 -14.22
CA GLU A 246 20.56 -4.10 -14.11
C GLU A 246 21.44 -4.68 -12.97
N GLY A 247 20.97 -5.69 -12.24
CA GLY A 247 21.67 -6.29 -11.11
C GLY A 247 21.75 -5.39 -9.86
N ARG A 248 20.93 -4.33 -9.80
CA ARG A 248 20.90 -3.38 -8.69
C ARG A 248 19.86 -3.71 -7.63
N ALA A 249 18.87 -4.54 -7.91
CA ALA A 249 17.88 -5.00 -6.94
C ALA A 249 17.95 -6.52 -6.76
N PRO A 250 17.76 -7.04 -5.54
CA PRO A 250 17.68 -8.48 -5.31
C PRO A 250 16.32 -9.04 -5.76
N ALA A 251 16.24 -10.36 -5.96
CA ALA A 251 15.05 -10.99 -6.54
C ALA A 251 13.77 -10.84 -5.69
N ASP A 252 13.90 -10.65 -4.37
CA ASP A 252 12.75 -10.44 -3.47
C ASP A 252 12.02 -9.12 -3.73
N ALA A 253 12.68 -8.16 -4.40
CA ALA A 253 12.01 -6.94 -4.84
C ALA A 253 10.94 -7.21 -5.91
N LEU A 254 11.03 -8.34 -6.64
CA LEU A 254 10.07 -8.71 -7.68
C LEU A 254 8.75 -9.27 -7.16
N LEU A 255 8.60 -9.40 -5.83
CA LEU A 255 7.43 -9.96 -5.16
C LEU A 255 6.47 -8.86 -4.71
N ILE A 256 5.22 -8.93 -5.16
CA ILE A 256 4.10 -8.28 -4.48
C ILE A 256 3.38 -9.33 -3.67
N THR A 257 3.58 -9.31 -2.35
CA THR A 257 3.03 -10.32 -1.44
C THR A 257 1.78 -9.77 -0.76
N THR A 258 0.66 -10.50 -0.84
CA THR A 258 -0.63 -10.12 -0.27
C THR A 258 -0.50 -9.84 1.22
N ASP A 259 -0.86 -8.62 1.62
CA ASP A 259 -0.93 -8.12 2.99
C ASP A 259 0.39 -8.18 3.79
N ALA A 260 1.51 -8.50 3.14
CA ALA A 260 2.81 -8.53 3.80
C ALA A 260 3.34 -7.11 4.05
N ILE A 261 4.37 -7.04 4.89
CA ILE A 261 5.15 -5.86 5.25
C ILE A 261 5.57 -4.97 4.09
N THR A 262 5.87 -5.53 2.92
CA THR A 262 6.20 -4.76 1.70
C THR A 262 5.05 -3.84 1.31
N GLY A 263 3.80 -4.33 1.37
CA GLY A 263 2.61 -3.58 0.95
C GLY A 263 2.42 -2.28 1.71
N CYS A 264 2.88 -2.20 2.96
CA CYS A 264 2.82 -0.97 3.75
C CYS A 264 3.61 0.18 3.08
N VAL A 265 4.84 -0.06 2.64
CA VAL A 265 5.59 0.99 1.94
C VAL A 265 5.00 1.28 0.55
N GLN A 266 4.43 0.27 -0.12
CA GLN A 266 3.82 0.42 -1.44
C GLN A 266 2.60 1.34 -1.40
N GLU A 267 1.74 1.17 -0.40
CA GLU A 267 0.61 2.07 -0.13
C GLU A 267 1.10 3.48 0.19
N GLY A 268 2.21 3.59 0.92
CA GLY A 268 2.84 4.89 1.18
C GLY A 268 3.38 5.57 -0.08
N ILE A 269 3.94 4.82 -1.03
CA ILE A 269 4.37 5.35 -2.34
C ILE A 269 3.16 5.89 -3.09
N GLY A 270 2.07 5.12 -3.13
CA GLY A 270 0.84 5.54 -3.80
C GLY A 270 0.24 6.80 -3.17
N ASP A 271 0.11 6.83 -1.84
CA ASP A 271 -0.48 7.97 -1.13
C ASP A 271 0.40 9.24 -1.15
N GLN A 272 1.72 9.10 -1.27
CA GLN A 272 2.63 10.23 -1.45
C GLN A 272 2.86 10.60 -2.93
N GLY A 273 2.27 9.88 -3.88
CA GLY A 273 2.54 10.01 -5.31
C GLY A 273 2.39 11.45 -5.82
N ALA A 274 1.29 12.12 -5.50
CA ALA A 274 1.06 13.51 -5.92
C ALA A 274 2.12 14.49 -5.38
N HIS A 275 2.64 14.25 -4.17
CA HIS A 275 3.74 15.05 -3.61
C HIS A 275 5.08 14.77 -4.30
N LEU A 276 5.33 13.52 -4.72
CA LEU A 276 6.60 13.10 -5.34
C LEU A 276 6.80 13.71 -6.74
N ILE A 277 5.71 14.06 -7.43
CA ILE A 277 5.74 14.65 -8.77
C ILE A 277 5.21 16.09 -8.84
N ASP A 278 5.17 16.78 -7.70
CA ASP A 278 4.72 18.18 -7.56
C ASP A 278 3.33 18.43 -8.21
N PHE A 279 2.38 17.52 -8.00
CA PHE A 279 1.07 17.52 -8.66
C PHE A 279 -0.09 17.99 -7.77
N ILE A 280 0.21 18.67 -6.66
CA ILE A 280 -0.77 19.40 -5.84
C ILE A 280 -0.69 20.87 -6.27
N GLU A 281 -1.72 21.35 -6.97
CA GLU A 281 -1.63 22.60 -7.73
C GLU A 281 -2.63 23.64 -7.27
N ASP A 282 -3.72 23.22 -6.64
CA ASP A 282 -4.81 24.09 -6.24
C ASP A 282 -5.44 23.71 -4.88
N ALA A 283 -6.41 24.52 -4.46
CA ALA A 283 -7.09 24.35 -3.18
C ALA A 283 -7.93 23.06 -3.12
N ASP A 284 -8.47 22.57 -4.24
CA ASP A 284 -9.25 21.32 -4.25
C ASP A 284 -8.31 20.12 -4.03
N ASP A 285 -7.10 20.15 -4.58
CA ASP A 285 -6.05 19.17 -4.28
C ASP A 285 -5.63 19.22 -2.80
N GLU A 286 -5.37 20.41 -2.25
CA GLU A 286 -5.02 20.59 -0.82
C GLU A 286 -6.12 20.05 0.11
N ILE A 287 -7.40 20.33 -0.19
CA ILE A 287 -8.54 19.78 0.56
C ILE A 287 -8.54 18.26 0.48
N HIS A 288 -8.35 17.70 -0.72
CA HIS A 288 -8.37 16.25 -0.89
C HIS A 288 -7.24 15.55 -0.14
N VAL A 289 -6.03 16.11 -0.14
CA VAL A 289 -4.88 15.58 0.60
C VAL A 289 -5.17 15.46 2.10
N GLU A 290 -5.67 16.53 2.72
CA GLU A 290 -5.99 16.50 4.15
C GLU A 290 -7.20 15.61 4.45
N LEU A 291 -8.21 15.58 3.57
CA LEU A 291 -9.36 14.68 3.72
C LEU A 291 -8.95 13.21 3.64
N ARG A 292 -7.99 12.86 2.76
CA ARG A 292 -7.39 11.53 2.69
C ARG A 292 -6.63 11.19 3.95
N ARG A 293 -5.89 12.14 4.52
CA ARG A 293 -5.20 11.97 5.81
C ARG A 293 -6.19 11.62 6.93
N VAL A 294 -7.31 12.35 7.03
CA VAL A 294 -8.40 12.03 7.98
C VAL A 294 -8.96 10.63 7.72
N ARG A 295 -9.32 10.32 6.46
CA ARG A 295 -9.94 9.03 6.10
C ARG A 295 -9.02 7.84 6.36
N SER A 296 -7.72 7.98 6.11
CA SER A 296 -6.72 6.92 6.32
C SER A 296 -6.46 6.64 7.81
N ALA A 297 -6.36 7.68 8.63
CA ALA A 297 -6.24 7.51 10.09
C ALA A 297 -7.53 6.94 10.69
N ALA A 298 -8.70 7.47 10.29
CA ALA A 298 -9.99 7.03 10.80
C ALA A 298 -10.30 5.58 10.41
N GLN A 299 -10.02 5.13 9.18
CA GLN A 299 -10.24 3.73 8.82
C GLN A 299 -9.34 2.77 9.61
N THR A 300 -8.12 3.18 9.94
CA THR A 300 -7.19 2.39 10.76
C THR A 300 -7.73 2.23 12.17
N SER A 301 -8.15 3.34 12.80
CA SER A 301 -8.82 3.33 14.11
C SER A 301 -10.12 2.52 14.09
N ALA A 302 -10.94 2.64 13.05
CA ALA A 302 -12.20 1.91 12.92
C ALA A 302 -11.99 0.40 12.81
N ALA A 303 -10.96 -0.05 12.09
CA ALA A 303 -10.61 -1.46 12.02
C ALA A 303 -10.21 -1.99 13.41
N TRP A 304 -9.45 -1.20 14.18
CA TRP A 304 -9.08 -1.55 15.56
C TRP A 304 -10.29 -1.62 16.50
N MET A 305 -11.18 -0.61 16.43
CA MET A 305 -12.43 -0.57 17.19
C MET A 305 -13.29 -1.81 16.95
N LEU A 306 -13.43 -2.21 15.69
CA LEU A 306 -14.24 -3.36 15.31
C LEU A 306 -13.58 -4.68 15.71
N MET A 307 -12.30 -4.85 15.40
CA MET A 307 -11.66 -6.18 15.41
C MET A 307 -10.93 -6.51 16.71
N VAL A 308 -10.56 -5.50 17.51
CA VAL A 308 -9.84 -5.69 18.78
C VAL A 308 -10.72 -5.32 19.96
N GLU A 309 -11.37 -4.16 19.91
CA GLU A 309 -12.17 -3.66 21.02
C GLU A 309 -13.61 -4.20 21.03
N GLY A 310 -14.03 -4.84 19.93
CA GLY A 310 -15.36 -5.44 19.81
C GLY A 310 -16.49 -4.43 19.81
N MET A 311 -16.24 -3.20 19.35
CA MET A 311 -17.28 -2.19 19.24
C MET A 311 -18.37 -2.65 18.25
N PRO A 312 -19.66 -2.36 18.53
CA PRO A 312 -20.75 -2.69 17.63
C PRO A 312 -20.50 -2.14 16.22
N ARG A 313 -20.82 -2.96 15.21
CA ARG A 313 -20.61 -2.60 13.80
C ARG A 313 -21.26 -1.26 13.43
N ASP A 314 -22.44 -0.97 13.97
CA ASP A 314 -23.17 0.27 13.70
C ASP A 314 -22.46 1.47 14.32
N ASP A 315 -21.94 1.36 15.54
CA ASP A 315 -21.15 2.43 16.19
C ASP A 315 -19.86 2.72 15.41
N VAL A 316 -19.20 1.69 14.88
CA VAL A 316 -18.00 1.86 14.03
C VAL A 316 -18.37 2.47 12.68
N ALA A 317 -19.54 2.12 12.12
CA ALA A 317 -20.06 2.75 10.91
C ALA A 317 -20.31 4.25 11.12
N ASP A 318 -20.93 4.62 12.24
CA ASP A 318 -21.19 6.01 12.61
C ASP A 318 -19.88 6.78 12.83
N TYR A 319 -18.89 6.18 13.48
CA TYR A 319 -17.55 6.76 13.57
C TYR A 319 -16.95 7.06 12.18
N LEU A 320 -17.05 6.14 11.22
CA LEU A 320 -16.57 6.38 9.86
C LEU A 320 -17.37 7.46 9.12
N ARG A 321 -18.69 7.55 9.34
CA ARG A 321 -19.53 8.62 8.76
C ARG A 321 -19.16 9.98 9.33
N ASP A 322 -19.05 10.08 10.65
CA ASP A 322 -18.91 11.37 11.33
C ASP A 322 -17.46 11.87 11.35
N VAL A 323 -16.51 10.95 11.61
CA VAL A 323 -15.09 11.28 11.77
C VAL A 323 -14.36 11.24 10.44
N ALA A 324 -14.60 10.23 9.60
CA ALA A 324 -13.95 10.14 8.29
C ALA A 324 -14.72 10.90 7.18
N MET A 325 -15.97 11.32 7.45
CA MET A 325 -16.84 11.96 6.46
C MET A 325 -16.93 11.11 5.19
N GLY A 326 -17.05 9.79 5.39
CA GLY A 326 -17.01 8.80 4.33
C GLY A 326 -18.36 8.64 3.63
N GLN A 327 -18.33 8.41 2.31
CA GLN A 327 -19.53 8.00 1.57
C GLN A 327 -19.98 6.61 2.03
N GLU A 328 -21.29 6.34 2.01
CA GLU A 328 -21.86 5.11 2.58
C GLU A 328 -21.25 3.83 1.97
N ALA A 329 -21.05 3.79 0.65
CA ALA A 329 -20.42 2.65 -0.01
C ALA A 329 -18.98 2.42 0.49
N TRP A 330 -18.24 3.50 0.77
CA TRP A 330 -16.89 3.44 1.36
C TRP A 330 -16.94 2.94 2.80
N VAL A 331 -17.86 3.46 3.63
CA VAL A 331 -18.05 3.02 5.03
C VAL A 331 -18.30 1.51 5.09
N GLN A 332 -19.27 1.03 4.31
CA GLN A 332 -19.57 -0.40 4.27
C GLN A 332 -18.41 -1.23 3.72
N GLY A 333 -17.68 -0.70 2.73
CA GLY A 333 -16.46 -1.30 2.20
C GLY A 333 -15.39 -1.50 3.28
N ARG A 334 -15.10 -0.47 4.09
CA ARG A 334 -14.08 -0.56 5.16
C ARG A 334 -14.47 -1.53 6.26
N LEU A 335 -15.75 -1.57 6.64
CA LEU A 335 -16.24 -2.57 7.60
C LEU A 335 -16.16 -4.00 7.05
N ARG A 336 -16.41 -4.21 5.74
CA ARG A 336 -16.24 -5.53 5.09
C ARG A 336 -14.76 -5.93 5.03
N MET A 337 -13.89 -5.00 4.63
CA MET A 337 -12.46 -5.23 4.56
C MET A 337 -11.88 -5.56 5.94
N ALA A 338 -12.18 -4.75 6.97
CA ALA A 338 -11.68 -4.96 8.33
C ALA A 338 -12.04 -6.34 8.89
N ALA A 339 -13.25 -6.83 8.59
CA ALA A 339 -13.72 -8.14 9.03
C ALA A 339 -13.11 -9.33 8.24
N HIS A 340 -12.39 -9.07 7.14
CA HIS A 340 -11.81 -10.14 6.34
C HIS A 340 -10.66 -10.83 7.13
N PRO A 341 -10.66 -12.17 7.29
CA PRO A 341 -9.70 -12.87 8.16
C PRO A 341 -8.22 -12.65 7.82
N PHE A 342 -7.89 -12.56 6.53
CA PHE A 342 -6.53 -12.27 6.03
C PHE A 342 -6.28 -10.79 5.73
N ARG A 343 -7.11 -10.18 4.88
CA ARG A 343 -6.99 -8.79 4.40
C ARG A 343 -7.33 -7.69 5.39
N GLY A 344 -8.09 -7.96 6.44
CA GLY A 344 -8.53 -6.93 7.38
C GLY A 344 -7.40 -6.12 8.02
N PRO A 345 -6.36 -6.77 8.57
CA PRO A 345 -5.17 -6.12 9.11
C PRO A 345 -4.49 -5.16 8.13
N PHE A 346 -4.56 -5.41 6.82
CA PHE A 346 -3.92 -4.57 5.81
C PHE A 346 -4.49 -3.15 5.77
N ILE A 347 -5.66 -2.86 6.33
CA ILE A 347 -6.16 -1.48 6.45
C ILE A 347 -5.15 -0.55 7.15
N SER A 348 -4.38 -1.07 8.10
CA SER A 348 -3.35 -0.29 8.81
C SER A 348 -2.19 0.18 7.92
N SER A 349 -2.00 -0.47 6.77
CA SER A 349 -0.92 -0.19 5.83
C SER A 349 -1.07 1.18 5.17
N TYR A 350 -2.30 1.60 4.88
CA TYR A 350 -2.58 2.89 4.25
C TYR A 350 -2.08 4.07 5.10
N TRP A 351 -2.29 4.04 6.42
CA TRP A 351 -1.84 5.12 7.30
C TRP A 351 -0.36 4.98 7.63
N ALA A 352 0.05 3.81 8.12
CA ALA A 352 1.42 3.59 8.58
C ALA A 352 2.44 3.76 7.44
N GLY A 353 2.09 3.25 6.27
CA GLY A 353 2.86 3.36 5.04
C GLY A 353 3.02 4.80 4.58
N ASN A 354 1.90 5.50 4.42
CA ASN A 354 1.86 6.90 4.03
C ASN A 354 2.70 7.77 4.98
N GLU A 355 2.52 7.61 6.29
CA GLU A 355 3.27 8.38 7.28
C GLU A 355 4.76 8.03 7.29
N SER A 356 5.13 6.78 7.05
CA SER A 356 6.53 6.36 6.93
C SER A 356 7.22 7.02 5.72
N VAL A 357 6.62 6.90 4.54
CA VAL A 357 7.14 7.52 3.31
C VAL A 357 7.17 9.04 3.45
N ARG A 358 6.12 9.66 4.01
CA ARG A 358 6.05 11.10 4.27
C ARG A 358 7.17 11.58 5.18
N ARG A 359 7.39 10.93 6.33
CA ARG A 359 8.45 11.27 7.29
C ARG A 359 9.84 11.25 6.66
N VAL A 360 10.11 10.27 5.79
CA VAL A 360 11.39 10.22 5.06
C VAL A 360 11.44 11.31 3.99
N ARG A 361 10.41 11.42 3.14
CA ARG A 361 10.34 12.43 2.06
C ARG A 361 10.56 13.85 2.57
N GLU A 362 9.93 14.22 3.69
CA GLU A 362 9.98 15.58 4.24
C GLU A 362 11.34 15.98 4.85
N ARG A 363 12.17 15.00 5.26
CA ARG A 363 13.49 15.27 5.87
C ARG A 363 14.68 15.05 4.93
N VAL A 364 14.46 14.42 3.77
CA VAL A 364 15.51 14.16 2.76
C VAL A 364 16.00 15.47 2.16
N SER A 365 17.32 15.65 2.06
CA SER A 365 17.90 16.83 1.40
C SER A 365 17.86 16.70 -0.13
N LYS A 366 18.04 17.82 -0.85
CA LYS A 366 18.08 17.80 -2.33
C LYS A 366 19.18 16.88 -2.88
N GLU A 367 20.32 16.82 -2.19
CA GLU A 367 21.46 15.97 -2.56
C GLU A 367 21.17 14.49 -2.34
N GLN A 368 20.34 14.17 -1.34
CA GLN A 368 19.93 12.81 -1.02
C GLN A 368 18.76 12.31 -1.91
N TRP A 369 18.04 13.22 -2.55
CA TRP A 369 16.81 12.90 -3.29
C TRP A 369 16.96 11.79 -4.33
N PRO A 370 18.00 11.75 -5.19
CA PRO A 370 18.16 10.65 -6.15
C PRO A 370 18.35 9.29 -5.48
N VAL A 371 19.06 9.27 -4.34
CA VAL A 371 19.29 8.03 -3.57
C VAL A 371 18.04 7.61 -2.82
N PHE A 372 17.25 8.56 -2.33
CA PHE A 372 15.95 8.29 -1.73
C PHE A 372 14.98 7.68 -2.75
N LEU A 373 14.90 8.22 -3.96
CA LEU A 373 14.05 7.67 -5.02
C LEU A 373 14.45 6.24 -5.39
N ASP A 374 15.74 5.96 -5.56
CA ASP A 374 16.21 4.59 -5.82
C ASP A 374 15.92 3.64 -4.64
N ALA A 375 16.09 4.11 -3.40
CA ALA A 375 15.74 3.33 -2.22
C ALA A 375 14.24 3.02 -2.15
N LEU A 376 13.39 3.98 -2.52
CA LEU A 376 11.93 3.88 -2.46
C LEU A 376 11.34 3.03 -3.60
N TYR A 377 11.84 3.20 -4.82
CA TYR A 377 11.23 2.63 -6.04
C TYR A 377 11.89 1.35 -6.55
N SER A 378 13.16 1.12 -6.25
CA SER A 378 13.91 -0.02 -6.80
C SER A 378 14.01 -1.21 -5.85
N ASN A 379 13.70 -1.01 -4.56
CA ASN A 379 13.95 -1.99 -3.50
C ASN A 379 12.67 -2.29 -2.71
N ALA A 380 12.55 -3.53 -2.25
CA ALA A 380 11.56 -3.87 -1.24
C ALA A 380 11.96 -3.28 0.12
N ASN A 381 10.99 -2.65 0.78
CA ASN A 381 11.16 -2.00 2.06
C ASN A 381 10.01 -2.34 3.00
N SER A 382 10.29 -2.24 4.30
CA SER A 382 9.31 -2.08 5.36
C SER A 382 9.30 -0.63 5.84
N PRO A 383 8.26 -0.19 6.59
CA PRO A 383 8.28 1.13 7.22
C PRO A 383 9.55 1.35 8.06
N GLN A 384 9.93 0.33 8.84
CA GLN A 384 11.12 0.38 9.70
C GLN A 384 12.42 0.47 8.88
N SER A 385 12.56 -0.30 7.80
CA SER A 385 13.77 -0.25 6.98
C SER A 385 13.89 1.06 6.21
N LEU A 386 12.78 1.59 5.70
CA LEU A 386 12.75 2.86 4.97
C LEU A 386 13.13 4.03 5.88
N GLU A 387 12.64 4.04 7.12
CA GLU A 387 12.94 5.09 8.11
C GLU A 387 14.41 5.13 8.58
N MET A 388 15.22 4.12 8.24
CA MET A 388 16.66 4.14 8.48
C MET A 388 17.44 4.97 7.43
N PHE A 389 16.78 5.49 6.38
CA PHE A 389 17.40 6.38 5.40
C PHE A 389 18.11 7.57 6.10
N PRO A 390 19.37 7.92 5.73
CA PRO A 390 20.07 7.63 4.47
C PRO A 390 20.88 6.33 4.43
N GLN A 391 20.75 5.44 5.41
CA GLN A 391 21.30 4.09 5.25
C GLN A 391 20.56 3.38 4.12
N THR A 392 21.28 2.77 3.17
CA THR A 392 20.68 2.14 1.98
C THR A 392 20.53 0.63 2.15
N VAL A 393 19.50 0.08 1.50
CA VAL A 393 19.09 -1.34 1.57
C VAL A 393 20.09 -2.29 0.90
N ILE A 394 21.04 -1.75 0.14
CA ILE A 394 22.04 -2.56 -0.55
C ILE A 394 23.43 -2.05 -0.19
N GLU A 395 24.18 -2.88 0.52
CA GLU A 395 25.63 -2.79 0.54
C GLU A 395 26.08 -2.99 -0.91
N LYS A 396 26.48 -1.91 -1.60
CA LYS A 396 27.11 -2.05 -2.91
C LYS A 396 28.20 -3.10 -2.77
N VAL A 397 28.10 -4.19 -3.54
CA VAL A 397 29.21 -5.13 -3.67
C VAL A 397 30.40 -4.28 -4.09
N SER A 398 31.41 -4.19 -3.23
CA SER A 398 32.66 -3.52 -3.57
C SER A 398 33.17 -4.17 -4.86
N ALA A 399 33.33 -3.38 -5.91
CA ALA A 399 33.85 -3.80 -7.20
C ALA A 399 35.22 -4.47 -7.07
#